data_AF-A0AAD8Y779-F1
#
_entry.id   AF-A0AAD8Y779-F1
#
_cell.length_a   1.000
_cell.length_b   1.000
_cell.length_c   1.000
_cell.angle_alpha   90.00
_cell.angle_beta   90.00
_cell.angle_gamma   90.00
#
_symmetry.space_group_name_H-M   'P 1'
#
loop_
_entity.id
_entity.type
_entity.pdbx_description
1 polymer ?
#
loop_
_entity_poly.entity_id
_entity_poly.type
_entity_poly.pdbx_seq_one_letter_code
_entity_poly.pdbx_strand_id
1 'polypeptide(L)'
;MMKSTPLVDAPDEAKLEFATSFMGPLVANIMAKEQELLGDWKIDKIVEAAGNEFDEEKSHENLMRILLNGYDSNDSISTIDSSGLTNDWSPKVTLFSFVDCPWCLLAKQLLQEEYQLDNDTLQIIELENLGQEGKHLRASISLATGRTSMPACFINGKSVGGYTDGFFTDDNDATGETSEGFTFVPRSEVDLRMTESKGLASLHETGDLRRLLLER
;
A
#
# COMPACT_ATOMS: atom_id res chain seq x y z
N MET A 1 -5.59 -13.92 -4.52
CA MET A 1 -6.16 -14.42 -5.78
C MET A 1 -5.11 -14.95 -6.78
N MET A 2 -3.90 -14.36 -6.91
CA MET A 2 -2.94 -14.83 -7.95
C MET A 2 -1.88 -15.84 -7.53
N LYS A 3 -1.64 -16.05 -6.22
CA LYS A 3 -0.56 -16.91 -5.69
C LYS A 3 -0.70 -18.41 -6.04
N SER A 4 -1.70 -18.79 -6.83
CA SER A 4 -1.95 -20.16 -7.27
C SER A 4 -2.17 -20.25 -8.78
N THR A 5 -1.74 -19.22 -9.52
CA THR A 5 -1.84 -19.17 -10.98
C THR A 5 -0.45 -19.34 -11.59
N PRO A 6 -0.34 -19.82 -12.86
CA PRO A 6 0.94 -19.89 -13.56
C PRO A 6 1.66 -18.54 -13.69
N LEU A 7 0.96 -17.43 -13.47
CA LEU A 7 1.52 -16.09 -13.53
C LEU A 7 2.53 -15.81 -12.42
N VAL A 8 2.49 -16.58 -11.32
CA VAL A 8 3.47 -16.46 -10.22
C VAL A 8 4.88 -16.78 -10.70
N ASP A 9 5.02 -17.89 -11.42
CA ASP A 9 6.30 -18.39 -11.92
C ASP A 9 6.67 -17.82 -13.30
N ALA A 10 5.82 -16.95 -13.87
CA ALA A 10 6.07 -16.33 -15.16
C ALA A 10 7.22 -15.29 -15.07
N PRO A 11 8.02 -15.12 -16.14
CA PRO A 11 8.98 -14.03 -16.22
C PRO A 11 8.33 -12.66 -16.07
N ASP A 12 9.07 -11.69 -15.54
CA ASP A 12 8.56 -10.34 -15.29
C ASP A 12 8.00 -9.67 -16.56
N GLU A 13 8.64 -9.88 -17.72
CA GLU A 13 8.13 -9.39 -19.01
C GLU A 13 6.71 -9.90 -19.31
N ALA A 14 6.45 -11.19 -19.06
CA ALA A 14 5.12 -11.78 -19.26
C ALA A 14 4.10 -11.27 -18.22
N LYS A 15 4.54 -11.03 -16.97
CA LYS A 15 3.70 -10.42 -15.92
C LYS A 15 3.29 -9.00 -16.32
N LEU A 16 4.24 -8.21 -16.83
CA LEU A 16 4.03 -6.85 -17.30
C LEU A 16 3.12 -6.80 -18.55
N GLU A 17 3.38 -7.67 -19.53
CA GLU A 17 2.52 -7.81 -20.71
C GLU A 17 1.09 -8.15 -20.30
N PHE A 18 0.91 -9.10 -19.38
CA PHE A 18 -0.41 -9.45 -18.85
C PHE A 18 -1.10 -8.25 -18.19
N ALA A 19 -0.41 -7.54 -17.29
CA ALA A 19 -0.98 -6.43 -16.54
C ALA A 19 -1.35 -5.22 -17.41
N THR A 20 -0.64 -5.03 -18.52
CA THR A 20 -0.89 -3.95 -19.50
C THR A 20 -1.82 -4.37 -20.64
N SER A 21 -2.05 -5.67 -20.82
CA SER A 21 -3.01 -6.20 -21.80
C SER A 21 -4.46 -5.84 -21.44
N PHE A 22 -5.39 -6.10 -22.37
CA PHE A 22 -6.82 -5.93 -22.12
C PHE A 22 -7.35 -6.78 -20.93
N MET A 23 -6.67 -7.86 -20.55
CA MET A 23 -7.05 -8.71 -19.42
C MET A 23 -6.66 -8.10 -18.07
N GLY A 24 -5.60 -7.28 -18.02
CA GLY A 24 -5.11 -6.66 -16.80
C GLY A 24 -6.16 -5.81 -16.09
N PRO A 25 -6.78 -4.82 -16.76
CA PRO A 25 -7.87 -4.02 -16.20
C PRO A 25 -9.09 -4.85 -15.77
N LEU A 26 -9.41 -5.94 -16.49
CA LEU A 26 -10.51 -6.83 -16.11
C LEU A 26 -10.22 -7.51 -14.76
N VAL A 27 -9.00 -8.04 -14.58
CA VAL A 27 -8.62 -8.66 -13.31
C VAL A 27 -8.51 -7.64 -12.19
N ALA A 28 -7.98 -6.44 -12.46
CA ALA A 28 -7.95 -5.35 -11.49
C ALA A 28 -9.37 -4.98 -11.01
N ASN A 29 -10.34 -4.90 -11.92
CA ASN A 29 -11.74 -4.65 -11.57
C ASN A 29 -12.36 -5.76 -10.72
N ILE A 30 -12.06 -7.03 -11.04
CA ILE A 30 -12.50 -8.17 -10.20
C ILE A 30 -11.90 -8.07 -8.80
N MET A 31 -10.61 -7.73 -8.69
CA MET A 31 -9.94 -7.55 -7.40
C MET A 31 -10.52 -6.38 -6.60
N ALA A 32 -10.87 -5.28 -7.26
CA ALA A 32 -11.54 -4.14 -6.64
C ALA A 32 -12.93 -4.54 -6.12
N LYS A 33 -13.72 -5.28 -6.91
CA LYS A 33 -15.03 -5.80 -6.45
C LYS A 33 -14.90 -6.83 -5.33
N GLU A 34 -13.87 -7.67 -5.33
CA GLU A 34 -13.57 -8.57 -4.22
C GLU A 34 -13.25 -7.78 -2.94
N GLN A 35 -12.50 -6.68 -3.04
CA GLN A 35 -12.20 -5.79 -1.91
C GLN A 35 -13.46 -5.10 -1.39
N GLU A 36 -14.35 -4.65 -2.28
CA GLU A 36 -15.63 -4.02 -1.92
C GLU A 36 -16.57 -5.02 -1.23
N LEU A 37 -16.68 -6.25 -1.72
CA LEU A 37 -17.65 -7.22 -1.18
C LEU A 37 -17.13 -8.03 0.01
N LEU A 38 -15.82 -8.28 0.07
CA LEU A 38 -15.20 -9.20 1.02
C LEU A 38 -14.08 -8.54 1.85
N GLY A 39 -14.03 -7.21 1.87
CA GLY A 39 -12.95 -6.45 2.52
C GLY A 39 -12.72 -6.85 3.97
N ASP A 40 -13.75 -6.80 4.82
CA ASP A 40 -13.63 -7.16 6.25
C ASP A 40 -13.15 -8.59 6.43
N TRP A 41 -13.73 -9.53 5.69
CA TRP A 41 -13.32 -10.93 5.75
C TRP A 41 -11.86 -11.12 5.33
N LYS A 42 -11.39 -10.39 4.30
CA LYS A 42 -10.00 -10.43 3.86
C LYS A 42 -9.06 -9.83 4.90
N ILE A 43 -9.45 -8.75 5.57
CA ILE A 43 -8.70 -8.14 6.67
C ILE A 43 -8.57 -9.14 7.81
N ASP A 44 -9.67 -9.74 8.26
CA ASP A 44 -9.67 -10.74 9.33
C ASP A 44 -8.75 -11.93 8.98
N LYS A 45 -8.75 -12.39 7.72
CA LYS A 45 -7.83 -13.44 7.26
C LYS A 45 -6.38 -13.02 7.19
N ILE A 46 -6.09 -11.76 6.91
CA ILE A 46 -4.72 -11.22 6.96
C ILE A 46 -4.24 -11.16 8.42
N VAL A 47 -5.08 -10.69 9.35
CA VAL A 47 -4.77 -10.64 10.78
C VAL A 47 -4.59 -12.06 11.33
N GLU A 48 -5.45 -13.01 10.97
CA GLU A 48 -5.29 -14.42 11.34
C GLU A 48 -3.95 -14.99 10.83
N ALA A 49 -3.56 -14.67 9.61
CA ALA A 49 -2.28 -15.11 9.05
C ALA A 49 -1.06 -14.47 9.73
N ALA A 50 -1.21 -13.28 10.30
CA ALA A 50 -0.21 -12.64 11.17
C ALA A 50 -0.03 -13.38 12.50
N GLY A 51 -0.90 -14.33 12.84
CA GLY A 51 -0.70 -15.28 13.93
C GLY A 51 -0.90 -14.68 15.32
N ASN A 52 -0.77 -15.53 16.34
CA ASN A 52 -1.12 -15.18 17.73
C ASN A 52 -0.17 -14.17 18.39
N GLU A 53 1.02 -13.96 17.82
CA GLU A 53 2.00 -12.99 18.29
C GLU A 53 1.78 -11.59 17.69
N PHE A 54 0.79 -11.44 16.79
CA PHE A 54 0.43 -10.16 16.23
C PHE A 54 -0.13 -9.22 17.31
N ASP A 55 0.54 -8.10 17.48
CA ASP A 55 0.15 -7.01 18.36
C ASP A 55 -0.18 -5.80 17.48
N GLU A 56 -1.45 -5.40 17.47
CA GLU A 56 -1.96 -4.36 16.57
C GLU A 56 -1.29 -3.00 16.82
N GLU A 57 -1.17 -2.60 18.09
CA GLU A 57 -0.57 -1.33 18.49
C GLU A 57 0.90 -1.27 18.09
N LYS A 58 1.70 -2.27 18.47
CA LYS A 58 3.13 -2.31 18.11
C LYS A 58 3.35 -2.42 16.60
N SER A 59 2.49 -3.14 15.89
CA SER A 59 2.59 -3.27 14.44
C SER A 59 2.20 -1.96 13.74
N HIS A 60 1.28 -1.18 14.31
CA HIS A 60 0.95 0.16 13.87
C HIS A 60 2.11 1.13 14.11
N GLU A 61 2.71 1.11 15.30
CA GLU A 61 3.91 1.91 15.60
C GLU A 61 5.07 1.59 14.64
N ASN A 62 5.32 0.31 14.36
CA ASN A 62 6.36 -0.08 13.41
C ASN A 62 6.04 0.40 11.98
N LEU A 63 4.78 0.31 11.54
CA LEU A 63 4.36 0.86 10.24
C LEU A 63 4.62 2.38 10.19
N MET A 64 4.23 3.12 11.22
CA MET A 64 4.45 4.57 11.28
C MET A 64 5.94 4.92 11.29
N ARG A 65 6.76 4.17 12.03
CA ARG A 65 8.23 4.32 12.01
C ARG A 65 8.78 4.16 10.59
N ILE A 66 8.35 3.14 9.87
CA ILE A 66 8.77 2.90 8.48
C ILE A 66 8.36 4.06 7.58
N LEU A 67 7.10 4.49 7.67
CA LEU A 67 6.57 5.55 6.81
C LEU A 67 7.24 6.91 7.04
N LEU A 68 7.64 7.22 8.28
CA LEU A 68 8.23 8.50 8.65
C LEU A 68 9.76 8.49 8.53
N ASN A 69 10.41 7.43 9.00
CA ASN A 69 11.86 7.38 9.16
C ASN A 69 12.54 6.49 8.12
N GLY A 70 11.79 5.59 7.48
CA GLY A 70 12.31 4.53 6.63
C GLY A 70 12.56 3.23 7.42
N TYR A 71 12.52 2.11 6.71
CA TYR A 71 12.91 0.79 7.20
C TYR A 71 14.44 0.61 7.23
N ASP A 72 14.99 0.31 8.41
CA ASP A 72 16.37 -0.19 8.61
C ASP A 72 16.31 -1.58 9.25
N SER A 73 16.88 -2.58 8.59
CA SER A 73 16.91 -3.98 9.04
C SER A 73 17.81 -4.23 10.26
N ASN A 74 18.67 -3.28 10.63
CA ASN A 74 19.61 -3.41 11.76
C ASN A 74 19.17 -2.66 13.02
N ASP A 75 18.04 -1.96 12.97
CA ASP A 75 17.64 -1.05 14.05
C ASP A 75 16.93 -1.80 15.18
N SER A 76 17.65 -2.06 16.27
CA SER A 76 17.09 -2.51 17.53
C SER A 76 16.25 -1.39 18.13
N ILE A 77 14.94 -1.63 18.33
CA ILE A 77 13.93 -0.74 18.94
C ILE A 77 14.59 0.32 19.83
N SER A 78 14.87 1.49 19.25
CA SER A 78 15.33 2.65 19.98
C SER A 78 14.20 3.67 19.98
N THR A 79 13.88 4.12 21.19
CA THR A 79 12.81 5.05 21.52
C THR A 79 12.83 6.25 20.56
N ILE A 80 11.70 6.51 19.90
CA ILE A 80 11.50 7.70 19.08
C ILE A 80 11.71 8.92 20.00
N ASP A 81 12.82 9.64 19.83
CA ASP A 81 13.03 10.92 20.49
C ASP A 81 12.06 11.94 19.88
N SER A 82 11.29 12.58 20.76
CA SER A 82 10.36 13.70 20.56
C SER A 82 10.88 14.94 19.80
N SER A 83 12.09 14.90 19.23
CA SER A 83 12.71 16.02 18.51
C SER A 83 13.23 15.70 17.09
N GLY A 84 13.01 14.47 16.58
CA GLY A 84 13.64 13.93 15.36
C GLY A 84 13.26 14.51 13.98
N LEU A 85 12.97 15.81 13.86
CA LEU A 85 12.84 16.50 12.58
C LEU A 85 14.21 17.02 12.13
N THR A 86 14.96 16.22 11.39
CA THR A 86 16.05 16.76 10.57
C THR A 86 15.42 17.48 9.37
N ASN A 87 15.74 18.75 9.18
CA ASN A 87 15.17 19.69 8.19
C ASN A 87 15.50 19.37 6.71
N ASP A 88 15.52 18.09 6.32
CA ASP A 88 15.75 17.66 4.95
C ASP A 88 14.62 16.71 4.52
N TRP A 89 13.46 17.31 4.20
CA TRP A 89 12.24 16.57 3.86
C TRP A 89 12.22 16.32 2.35
N SER A 90 12.81 15.22 1.90
CA SER A 90 12.44 14.63 0.61
C SER A 90 11.09 13.92 0.77
N PRO A 91 10.16 14.00 -0.20
CA PRO A 91 8.90 13.30 -0.09
C PRO A 91 9.15 11.80 -0.10
N LYS A 92 8.95 11.13 1.04
CA LYS A 92 9.20 9.70 1.18
C LYS A 92 8.08 8.92 0.53
N VAL A 93 8.43 8.16 -0.50
CA VAL A 93 7.57 7.16 -1.13
C VAL A 93 7.90 5.80 -0.53
N THR A 94 6.91 5.15 0.07
CA THR A 94 7.05 3.77 0.55
C THR A 94 6.13 2.87 -0.27
N LEU A 95 6.72 1.86 -0.91
CA LEU A 95 6.01 0.86 -1.71
C LEU A 95 6.12 -0.51 -1.02
N PHE A 96 5.04 -0.95 -0.39
CA PHE A 96 4.91 -2.34 0.04
C PHE A 96 4.50 -3.21 -1.14
N SER A 97 5.24 -4.29 -1.34
CA SER A 97 5.21 -5.11 -2.56
C SER A 97 5.19 -6.61 -2.23
N PHE A 98 4.73 -7.38 -3.21
CA PHE A 98 4.96 -8.83 -3.30
C PHE A 98 5.83 -9.11 -4.52
N VAL A 99 6.73 -10.09 -4.39
CA VAL A 99 7.75 -10.39 -5.40
C VAL A 99 7.08 -10.79 -6.72
N ASP A 100 6.02 -11.58 -6.64
CA ASP A 100 5.33 -12.14 -7.81
C ASP A 100 4.09 -11.37 -8.26
N CYS A 101 3.97 -10.09 -7.93
CA CYS A 101 2.81 -9.28 -8.27
C CYS A 101 3.03 -8.42 -9.52
N PRO A 102 2.26 -8.64 -10.62
CA PRO A 102 2.38 -7.83 -11.84
C PRO A 102 2.17 -6.33 -11.62
N TRP A 103 1.20 -5.93 -10.79
CA TRP A 103 0.96 -4.52 -10.47
C TRP A 103 2.05 -3.92 -9.58
N CYS A 104 2.76 -4.72 -8.79
CA CYS A 104 3.93 -4.25 -8.05
C CYS A 104 5.08 -3.94 -9.01
N LEU A 105 5.28 -4.77 -10.05
CA LEU A 105 6.26 -4.49 -11.11
C LEU A 105 5.95 -3.18 -11.83
N LEU A 106 4.68 -2.95 -12.23
CA LEU A 106 4.28 -1.68 -12.85
C LEU A 106 4.52 -0.47 -11.95
N ALA A 107 4.18 -0.57 -10.66
CA ALA A 107 4.44 0.51 -9.71
C ALA A 107 5.94 0.80 -9.55
N LYS A 108 6.79 -0.24 -9.53
CA LYS A 108 8.25 -0.10 -9.48
C LYS A 108 8.78 0.56 -10.74
N GLN A 109 8.36 0.13 -11.93
CA GLN A 109 8.77 0.74 -13.20
C GLN A 109 8.40 2.22 -13.25
N LEU A 110 7.17 2.57 -12.88
CA LEU A 110 6.74 3.96 -12.80
C LEU A 110 7.65 4.78 -11.88
N LEU A 111 7.86 4.34 -10.63
CA LEU A 111 8.59 5.11 -9.64
C LEU A 111 10.12 5.15 -9.91
N GLN A 112 10.71 4.04 -10.33
CA GLN A 112 12.16 3.90 -10.51
C GLN A 112 12.64 4.31 -11.91
N GLU A 113 11.90 3.99 -12.97
CA GLU A 113 12.36 4.21 -14.34
C GLU A 113 11.83 5.54 -14.89
N GLU A 114 10.55 5.83 -14.68
CA GLU A 114 9.94 7.05 -15.21
C GLU A 114 10.19 8.27 -14.31
N TYR A 115 9.98 8.14 -13.01
CA TYR A 115 10.24 9.21 -12.05
C TYR A 115 11.68 9.24 -11.51
N GLN A 116 12.46 8.18 -11.72
CA GLN A 116 13.88 8.10 -11.33
C GLN A 116 14.11 8.40 -9.84
N LEU A 117 13.19 7.95 -8.99
CA LEU A 117 13.34 8.11 -7.55
C LEU A 117 14.50 7.25 -7.05
N ASP A 118 15.40 7.88 -6.29
CA ASP A 118 16.53 7.22 -5.64
C ASP A 118 16.11 6.53 -4.34
N ASN A 119 17.05 5.81 -3.71
CA ASN A 119 16.80 5.09 -2.47
C ASN A 119 16.54 5.99 -1.25
N ASP A 120 16.91 7.28 -1.35
CA ASP A 120 16.66 8.26 -0.29
C ASP A 120 15.20 8.75 -0.33
N THR A 121 14.57 8.70 -1.51
CA THR A 121 13.20 9.15 -1.76
C THR A 121 12.21 7.99 -1.86
N LEU A 122 12.65 6.84 -2.40
CA LEU A 122 11.83 5.65 -2.62
C LEU A 122 12.35 4.47 -1.81
N GLN A 123 11.48 3.96 -0.94
CA GLN A 123 11.67 2.73 -0.22
C GLN A 123 10.73 1.64 -0.72
N ILE A 124 11.29 0.51 -1.18
CA ILE A 124 10.54 -0.66 -1.61
C ILE A 124 10.71 -1.76 -0.56
N ILE A 125 9.60 -2.29 -0.05
CA ILE A 125 9.58 -3.34 0.98
C ILE A 125 8.86 -4.57 0.42
N GLU A 126 9.62 -5.63 0.15
CA GLU A 126 9.09 -6.92 -0.27
C GLU A 126 8.61 -7.71 0.95
N LEU A 127 7.31 -7.66 1.23
CA LEU A 127 6.72 -8.24 2.43
C LEU A 127 6.97 -9.75 2.56
N GLU A 128 7.06 -10.47 1.44
CA GLU A 128 7.31 -11.91 1.44
C GLU A 128 8.71 -12.27 1.93
N ASN A 129 9.69 -11.41 1.64
CA ASN A 129 11.08 -11.62 2.06
C ASN A 129 11.25 -11.41 3.57
N LEU A 130 10.32 -10.72 4.23
CA LEU A 130 10.32 -10.46 5.68
C LEU A 130 9.64 -11.56 6.49
N GLY A 131 9.08 -12.60 5.84
CA GLY A 131 8.45 -13.72 6.53
C GLY A 131 7.31 -13.28 7.47
N GLN A 132 7.47 -13.52 8.77
CA GLN A 132 6.44 -13.21 9.76
C GLN A 132 6.25 -11.71 9.98
N GLU A 133 7.34 -10.94 10.00
CA GLU A 133 7.27 -9.47 10.10
C GLU A 133 6.50 -8.86 8.91
N GLY A 134 6.71 -9.39 7.71
CA GLY A 134 5.95 -8.97 6.54
C GLY A 134 4.45 -9.22 6.65
N LYS A 135 4.03 -10.27 7.37
CA LYS A 135 2.60 -10.50 7.66
C LYS A 135 2.07 -9.50 8.68
N HIS A 136 2.84 -9.15 9.70
CA HIS A 136 2.47 -8.13 10.69
C HIS A 136 2.31 -6.77 10.01
N LEU A 137 3.25 -6.38 9.14
CA LEU A 137 3.16 -5.16 8.35
C LEU A 137 1.93 -5.17 7.43
N ARG A 138 1.68 -6.29 6.74
CA ARG A 138 0.48 -6.42 5.90
C ARG A 138 -0.81 -6.26 6.71
N ALA A 139 -0.89 -6.86 7.89
CA ALA A 139 -2.03 -6.73 8.78
C ALA A 139 -2.21 -5.28 9.22
N SER A 140 -1.14 -4.64 9.69
CA SER A 140 -1.12 -3.21 10.07
C SER A 140 -1.60 -2.29 8.94
N ILE A 141 -1.07 -2.47 7.72
CA ILE A 141 -1.52 -1.72 6.53
C ILE A 141 -3.02 -1.93 6.29
N SER A 142 -3.50 -3.17 6.37
CA SER A 142 -4.90 -3.49 6.12
C SER A 142 -5.84 -2.91 7.18
N LEU A 143 -5.42 -2.86 8.44
CA LEU A 143 -6.18 -2.26 9.54
C LEU A 143 -6.19 -0.73 9.50
N ALA A 144 -5.13 -0.12 8.96
CA ALA A 144 -5.00 1.34 8.86
C ALA A 144 -5.60 1.94 7.59
N THR A 145 -5.80 1.14 6.53
CA THR A 145 -6.23 1.62 5.20
C THR A 145 -7.36 0.84 4.57
N GLY A 146 -7.67 -0.36 5.09
CA GLY A 146 -8.63 -1.29 4.49
C GLY A 146 -8.07 -2.06 3.30
N ARG A 147 -6.89 -1.71 2.79
CA ARG A 147 -6.29 -2.36 1.61
C ARG A 147 -5.76 -3.74 1.94
N THR A 148 -6.21 -4.74 1.18
CA THR A 148 -5.79 -6.15 1.35
C THR A 148 -4.93 -6.69 0.21
N SER A 149 -4.80 -5.93 -0.89
CA SER A 149 -4.01 -6.22 -2.09
C SER A 149 -2.73 -5.39 -2.15
N MET A 150 -1.75 -5.86 -2.91
CA MET A 150 -0.49 -5.16 -3.19
C MET A 150 -0.43 -4.74 -4.66
N PRO A 151 0.27 -3.64 -5.02
CA PRO A 151 1.12 -2.83 -4.14
C PRO A 151 0.32 -1.95 -3.17
N ALA A 152 0.87 -1.65 -2.00
CA ALA A 152 0.35 -0.58 -1.15
C ALA A 152 1.38 0.57 -1.13
N CYS A 153 1.04 1.68 -1.78
CA CYS A 153 1.91 2.83 -1.93
C CYS A 153 1.50 3.94 -0.96
N PHE A 154 2.51 4.56 -0.35
CA PHE A 154 2.39 5.70 0.53
C PHE A 154 3.29 6.80 0.02
N ILE A 155 2.80 8.04 0.08
CA ILE A 155 3.56 9.25 -0.21
C ILE A 155 3.40 10.15 1.02
N ASN A 156 4.52 10.54 1.63
CA ASN A 156 4.53 11.34 2.87
C ASN A 156 3.67 10.72 3.98
N GLY A 157 3.74 9.40 4.13
CA GLY A 157 2.99 8.65 5.15
C GLY A 157 1.49 8.50 4.89
N LYS A 158 0.95 9.05 3.78
CA LYS A 158 -0.43 8.84 3.36
C LYS A 158 -0.51 7.83 2.22
N SER A 159 -1.35 6.83 2.38
CA SER A 159 -1.57 5.81 1.37
C SER A 159 -2.30 6.40 0.18
N VAL A 160 -1.78 6.18 -1.03
CA VAL A 160 -2.47 6.49 -2.29
C VAL A 160 -3.20 5.26 -2.86
N GLY A 161 -3.13 4.13 -2.16
CA GLY A 161 -3.68 2.86 -2.60
C GLY A 161 -2.65 2.02 -3.33
N GLY A 162 -3.01 1.45 -4.47
CA GLY A 162 -2.15 0.60 -5.28
C GLY A 162 -1.84 1.23 -6.63
N TYR A 163 -1.60 0.37 -7.62
CA TYR A 163 -1.27 0.84 -8.96
C TYR A 163 -2.50 1.37 -9.70
N THR A 164 -3.55 0.56 -9.84
CA THR A 164 -4.77 0.88 -10.61
C THR A 164 -5.94 1.41 -9.78
N ASP A 165 -5.85 1.34 -8.46
CA ASP A 165 -6.97 1.60 -7.57
C ASP A 165 -6.51 2.30 -6.28
N GLY A 166 -7.38 3.13 -5.72
CA GLY A 166 -7.12 3.92 -4.52
C GLY A 166 -8.23 3.80 -3.48
N PHE A 167 -8.58 4.92 -2.85
CA PHE A 167 -9.60 5.00 -1.81
C PHE A 167 -10.75 5.85 -2.29
N PHE A 168 -11.92 5.22 -2.44
CA PHE A 168 -13.17 5.94 -2.62
C PHE A 168 -13.79 6.16 -1.23
N THR A 169 -14.05 7.41 -0.90
CA THR A 169 -15.03 7.77 0.13
C THR A 169 -16.31 8.11 -0.62
N ASP A 170 -17.42 7.43 -0.34
CA ASP A 170 -18.72 7.90 -0.83
C ASP A 170 -18.98 9.26 -0.18
N ASP A 171 -19.35 10.28 -0.97
CA ASP A 171 -19.66 11.65 -0.51
C ASP A 171 -20.75 11.70 0.59
N ASN A 172 -21.44 10.59 0.86
CA ASN A 172 -22.48 10.48 1.89
C ASN A 172 -21.95 10.23 3.32
N ASP A 173 -20.67 9.88 3.48
CA ASP A 173 -20.08 9.53 4.79
C ASP A 173 -20.00 10.73 5.76
N ALA A 174 -20.11 11.97 5.26
CA ALA A 174 -20.19 13.16 6.11
C ALA A 174 -21.55 13.31 6.83
N THR A 175 -22.56 12.49 6.48
CA THR A 175 -23.94 12.62 7.00
C THR A 175 -24.44 11.44 7.82
N GLY A 176 -23.64 10.37 7.99
CA GLY A 176 -24.00 9.25 8.86
C GLY A 176 -25.16 8.37 8.35
N GLU A 177 -25.51 8.46 7.06
CA GLU A 177 -26.44 7.52 6.42
C GLU A 177 -25.64 6.52 5.58
N THR A 178 -25.62 5.28 6.04
CA THR A 178 -24.97 4.12 5.42
C THR A 178 -25.52 3.90 4.01
N SER A 179 -24.75 4.23 2.97
CA SER A 179 -24.95 3.60 1.66
C SER A 179 -24.64 2.10 1.84
N GLU A 180 -25.37 1.22 1.15
CA GLU A 180 -25.23 -0.25 1.23
C GLU A 180 -23.87 -0.77 0.68
N GLY A 181 -22.86 0.09 0.57
CA GLY A 181 -21.49 -0.21 0.19
C GLY A 181 -20.58 -0.32 1.42
N PHE A 182 -19.51 -1.10 1.26
CA PHE A 182 -18.50 -1.35 2.28
C PHE A 182 -17.85 -0.05 2.78
N THR A 183 -18.27 0.40 3.96
CA THR A 183 -17.72 1.56 4.67
C THR A 183 -16.62 1.08 5.61
N PHE A 184 -15.39 0.99 5.09
CA PHE A 184 -14.25 0.65 5.93
C PHE A 184 -13.95 1.79 6.91
N VAL A 185 -14.03 1.48 8.19
CA VAL A 185 -13.54 2.34 9.28
C VAL A 185 -12.18 1.80 9.72
N PRO A 186 -11.09 2.60 9.60
CA PRO A 186 -9.78 2.22 10.11
C PRO A 186 -9.85 1.81 11.58
N ARG A 187 -9.20 0.69 11.91
CA ARG A 187 -9.10 0.22 13.30
C ARG A 187 -7.94 0.89 14.06
N SER A 188 -7.00 1.51 13.35
CA SER A 188 -6.02 2.41 13.94
C SER A 188 -6.63 3.77 14.29
N GLU A 189 -6.07 4.44 15.31
CA GLU A 189 -6.48 5.79 15.72
C GLU A 189 -6.29 6.84 14.60
N VAL A 190 -5.47 6.54 13.59
CA VAL A 190 -5.18 7.41 12.46
C VAL A 190 -5.56 6.73 11.15
N ASP A 191 -6.44 7.37 10.36
CA ASP A 191 -6.68 7.00 8.97
C ASP A 191 -5.47 7.38 8.11
N LEU A 192 -4.80 6.38 7.55
CA LEU A 192 -3.64 6.60 6.69
C LEU A 192 -4.01 6.82 5.23
N ARG A 193 -5.29 6.72 4.83
CA ARG A 193 -5.71 6.93 3.45
C ARG A 193 -5.54 8.39 3.02
N MET A 194 -5.10 8.58 1.79
CA MET A 194 -5.26 9.83 1.06
C MET A 194 -6.67 9.83 0.46
N THR A 195 -7.53 10.68 1.00
CA THR A 195 -8.92 10.85 0.56
C THR A 195 -8.97 11.10 -0.96
N GLU A 196 -9.93 10.46 -1.64
CA GLU A 196 -10.15 10.54 -3.09
C GLU A 196 -9.00 10.08 -4.00
N SER A 197 -7.93 9.49 -3.43
CA SER A 197 -6.86 8.94 -4.26
C SER A 197 -7.39 7.81 -5.14
N LYS A 198 -7.01 7.78 -6.42
CA LYS A 198 -7.41 6.74 -7.38
C LYS A 198 -6.28 5.76 -7.71
N GLY A 199 -5.21 5.74 -6.92
CA GLY A 199 -4.03 4.92 -7.17
C GLY A 199 -2.95 5.65 -7.99
N LEU A 200 -1.77 5.04 -8.03
CA LEU A 200 -0.58 5.61 -8.67
C LEU A 200 -0.76 5.94 -10.15
N ALA A 201 -1.38 5.04 -10.92
CA ALA A 201 -1.55 5.24 -12.36
C ALA A 201 -2.42 6.48 -12.65
N SER A 202 -3.52 6.64 -11.91
CA SER A 202 -4.40 7.81 -12.08
C SER A 202 -3.71 9.11 -11.63
N LEU A 203 -2.95 9.09 -10.53
CA LEU A 203 -2.16 10.24 -10.10
C LEU A 203 -1.08 10.60 -11.14
N HIS A 204 -0.47 9.61 -11.77
CA HIS A 204 0.48 9.84 -12.84
C HIS A 204 -0.18 10.48 -14.07
N GLU A 205 -1.28 9.92 -14.57
CA GLU A 205 -2.03 10.40 -15.73
C GLU A 205 -2.55 11.83 -15.57
N THR A 206 -3.00 12.18 -14.35
CA THR A 206 -3.49 13.53 -14.03
C THR A 206 -2.37 14.53 -13.76
N GLY A 207 -1.12 14.06 -13.63
CA GLY A 207 0.03 14.88 -13.24
C GLY A 207 0.12 15.17 -11.75
N ASP A 208 -0.86 14.74 -10.95
CA ASP A 208 -0.89 14.96 -9.50
C ASP A 208 0.23 14.20 -8.79
N LEU A 209 0.67 13.04 -9.30
CA LEU A 209 1.84 12.32 -8.75
C LEU A 209 3.08 13.19 -8.82
N ARG A 210 3.32 13.88 -9.94
CA ARG A 210 4.45 14.81 -10.06
C ARG A 210 4.31 15.97 -9.08
N ARG A 211 3.10 16.46 -8.85
CA ARG A 211 2.85 17.53 -7.87
C ARG A 211 3.16 17.04 -6.46
N LEU A 212 2.65 15.88 -6.05
CA LEU A 212 2.90 15.28 -4.73
C LEU A 212 4.39 15.00 -4.46
N LEU A 213 5.16 14.68 -5.51
CA LEU A 213 6.60 14.46 -5.42
C LEU A 213 7.44 15.75 -5.46
N LEU A 214 6.81 16.92 -5.72
CA LEU A 214 7.48 18.23 -5.81
C LEU A 214 6.99 19.25 -4.78
N GLU A 215 5.79 19.05 -4.21
CA GLU A 215 5.23 19.90 -3.16
C GLU A 215 6.04 19.78 -1.88
N ARG A 216 6.51 20.94 -1.43
CA ARG A 216 7.31 21.17 -0.21
C ARG A 216 6.42 21.64 0.92
#